data_AF-A0A2S9YP66-F1
#
_entry.id   AF-A0A2S9YP66-F1
#
_cell.length_a   1.000
_cell.length_b   1.000
_cell.length_c   1.000
_cell.angle_alpha   90.00
_cell.angle_beta   90.00
_cell.angle_gamma   90.00
#
_symmetry.space_group_name_H-M   'P 1'
#
loop_
_entity.id
_entity.type
_entity.pdbx_description
1 polymer ?
#
loop_
_entity_poly.entity_id
_entity_poly.type
_entity_poly.pdbx_seq_one_letter_code
_entity_poly.pdbx_strand_id
1 'polypeptide(L)'
;MAGTLALVAAGLVWSMWPDPPVQQVARAQPPERERSELLHPVRPSEPPVQGRDRPASAPSPEAPEDLAKIKNQAYAKAVEDGVARPGEVAFREMIDAFMAYNQAFAEAQAREEGITVAEVHELTYFGFKVLETQRWGDVEDLVEHPISDEVKAQAEQLMHESNADFKGEIRQLVDDGASEEERWALIGDTQSRYMAKYFELTGMNDELVDELLAGDPSRSFAPADTPPPPLEEIEPAPPPPPVEPRPSAG
;
A
#
# COMPACT_ATOMS: atom_id res chain seq x y z
N MET A 1 12.04 28.28 6.48
CA MET A 1 12.65 27.33 5.53
C MET A 1 11.53 26.43 5.05
N ALA A 2 11.16 26.54 3.78
CA ALA A 2 10.05 25.80 3.19
C ALA A 2 10.51 24.38 2.86
N GLY A 3 9.97 23.39 3.58
CA GLY A 3 10.19 21.98 3.30
C GLY A 3 9.15 21.50 2.29
N THR A 4 9.58 21.31 1.05
CA THR A 4 8.79 20.65 0.01
C THR A 4 8.68 19.16 0.36
N LEU A 5 7.62 18.75 1.05
CA LEU A 5 7.24 17.34 1.11
C LEU A 5 6.57 17.02 -0.23
N ALA A 6 7.40 16.56 -1.18
CA ALA A 6 6.91 15.92 -2.38
C ALA A 6 6.11 14.69 -1.96
N LEU A 7 4.79 14.73 -2.14
CA LEU A 7 3.90 13.58 -2.12
C LEU A 7 4.30 12.64 -3.28
N VAL A 8 5.34 11.86 -3.08
CA VAL A 8 5.61 10.64 -3.86
C VAL A 8 4.80 9.53 -3.20
N ALA A 9 3.48 9.63 -3.25
CA ALA A 9 2.60 8.69 -2.58
C ALA A 9 1.49 8.34 -3.55
N ALA A 10 1.72 7.27 -4.30
CA ALA A 10 0.61 6.51 -4.86
C ALA A 10 1.09 5.16 -5.43
N GLY A 11 2.20 5.07 -6.18
CA GLY A 11 2.57 3.83 -6.90
C GLY A 11 3.07 2.63 -6.08
N LEU A 12 2.76 2.61 -4.79
CA LEU A 12 3.74 2.22 -3.80
C LEU A 12 3.22 1.29 -2.69
N VAL A 13 1.92 1.12 -2.44
CA VAL A 13 1.50 0.32 -1.28
C VAL A 13 1.83 -1.19 -1.42
N TRP A 14 1.69 -1.78 -2.61
CA TRP A 14 2.09 -3.17 -2.85
C TRP A 14 3.60 -3.33 -3.17
N SER A 15 4.22 -2.30 -3.75
CA SER A 15 5.60 -2.29 -4.28
C SER A 15 6.66 -1.70 -3.33
N MET A 16 6.28 -0.92 -2.28
CA MET A 16 7.20 -0.34 -1.29
C MET A 16 7.62 -1.28 -0.18
N TRP A 17 6.96 -2.42 -0.05
CA TRP A 17 7.46 -3.46 0.82
C TRP A 17 8.25 -4.43 -0.06
N PRO A 18 9.57 -4.18 -0.24
CA PRO A 18 10.41 -5.10 -0.98
C PRO A 18 10.21 -6.49 -0.38
N ASP A 19 10.19 -7.50 -1.24
CA ASP A 19 10.28 -8.87 -0.77
C ASP A 19 11.44 -8.94 0.23
N PRO A 20 11.25 -9.55 1.42
CA PRO A 20 12.37 -9.77 2.32
C PRO A 20 13.50 -10.42 1.51
N PRO A 21 14.76 -9.99 1.70
CA PRO A 21 15.85 -10.55 0.92
C PRO A 21 15.76 -12.07 1.04
N VAL A 22 15.63 -12.75 -0.10
CA VAL A 22 15.62 -14.21 -0.15
C VAL A 22 16.86 -14.64 0.61
N GLN A 23 16.68 -15.16 1.84
CA GLN A 23 17.79 -15.75 2.56
C GLN A 23 18.21 -16.92 1.68
N GLN A 24 19.33 -16.75 0.98
CA GLN A 24 19.99 -17.84 0.29
C GLN A 24 20.37 -18.83 1.37
N VAL A 25 19.50 -19.81 1.61
CA VAL A 25 19.85 -21.00 2.37
C VAL A 25 21.10 -21.53 1.70
N ALA A 26 22.24 -21.45 2.41
CA ALA A 26 23.52 -21.89 1.91
C ALA A 26 23.38 -23.35 1.47
N ARG A 27 23.22 -23.57 0.16
CA ARG A 27 23.25 -24.92 -0.40
C ARG A 27 24.63 -25.48 -0.10
N ALA A 28 24.66 -26.54 0.69
CA ALA A 28 25.83 -27.38 0.85
C ALA A 28 26.40 -27.70 -0.54
N GLN A 29 27.69 -27.42 -0.74
CA GLN A 29 28.40 -27.75 -1.97
C GLN A 29 28.27 -29.25 -2.23
N PRO A 30 27.74 -29.69 -3.39
CA PRO A 30 27.81 -31.09 -3.75
C PRO A 30 29.28 -31.45 -4.09
N PRO A 31 29.72 -32.68 -3.78
CA PRO A 31 31.10 -33.11 -3.97
C PRO A 31 31.49 -33.05 -5.46
N GLU A 32 32.74 -32.65 -5.70
CA GLU A 32 33.37 -32.58 -7.02
C GLU A 32 33.24 -33.92 -7.76
N ARG A 33 32.40 -33.94 -8.82
CA ARG A 33 32.40 -35.01 -9.81
C ARG A 33 33.32 -34.65 -10.95
N GLU A 34 34.14 -35.62 -11.31
CA GLU A 34 35.13 -35.63 -12.39
C GLU A 34 34.57 -35.05 -13.70
N ARG A 35 35.37 -34.18 -14.33
CA ARG A 35 35.08 -33.55 -15.61
C ARG A 35 35.13 -34.59 -16.73
N SER A 36 33.97 -34.99 -17.25
CA SER A 36 33.89 -35.55 -18.60
C SER A 36 34.08 -34.43 -19.63
N GLU A 37 35.20 -34.48 -20.35
CA GLU A 37 35.35 -33.82 -21.64
C GLU A 37 34.40 -34.52 -22.62
N LEU A 38 33.27 -33.90 -22.99
CA LEU A 38 32.54 -34.09 -24.26
C LEU A 38 31.25 -33.24 -24.22
N LEU A 39 31.07 -32.43 -25.26
CA LEU A 39 29.94 -31.52 -25.55
C LEU A 39 29.91 -30.23 -24.71
N HIS A 40 30.63 -29.21 -25.19
CA HIS A 40 30.36 -27.83 -24.79
C HIS A 40 28.91 -27.48 -25.16
N PRO A 41 28.05 -27.05 -24.21
CA PRO A 41 26.79 -26.43 -24.58
C PRO A 41 27.10 -25.19 -25.40
N VAL A 42 26.59 -25.14 -26.64
CA VAL A 42 26.60 -23.93 -27.45
C VAL A 42 25.81 -22.89 -26.67
N ARG A 43 26.51 -21.93 -26.06
CA ARG A 43 25.85 -20.73 -25.54
C ARG A 43 25.18 -20.05 -26.74
N PRO A 44 23.86 -19.78 -26.70
CA PRO A 44 23.26 -18.86 -27.64
C PRO A 44 24.08 -17.56 -27.63
N SER A 45 24.52 -17.12 -28.82
CA SER A 45 25.36 -15.94 -29.01
C SER A 45 24.63 -14.62 -28.68
N GLU A 46 23.31 -14.69 -28.53
CA GLU A 46 22.49 -13.54 -28.20
C GLU A 46 22.18 -13.54 -26.70
N PRO A 47 22.54 -12.47 -25.96
CA PRO A 47 22.03 -12.30 -24.61
C PRO A 47 20.50 -12.33 -24.65
N PRO A 48 19.81 -12.85 -23.62
CA PRO A 48 18.36 -12.76 -23.56
C PRO A 48 18.00 -11.29 -23.77
N VAL A 49 17.22 -11.01 -24.83
CA VAL A 49 16.79 -9.65 -25.14
C VAL A 49 15.92 -9.20 -23.97
N GLN A 50 16.52 -8.45 -23.04
CA GLN A 50 15.80 -7.79 -21.96
C GLN A 50 14.67 -6.97 -22.59
N GLY A 51 13.42 -7.26 -22.21
CA GLY A 51 12.27 -6.45 -22.59
C GLY A 51 11.36 -7.00 -23.68
N ARG A 52 11.49 -8.28 -24.11
CA ARG A 52 10.57 -8.84 -25.13
C ARG A 52 9.21 -9.33 -24.62
N ASP A 53 9.09 -9.68 -23.34
CA ASP A 53 7.86 -10.28 -22.77
C ASP A 53 7.49 -9.72 -21.37
N ARG A 54 7.79 -8.44 -21.08
CA ARG A 54 7.20 -7.85 -19.87
C ARG A 54 5.79 -7.38 -20.21
N PRO A 55 4.73 -7.88 -19.54
CA PRO A 55 3.43 -7.23 -19.61
C PRO A 55 3.61 -5.75 -19.27
N ALA A 56 2.80 -4.89 -19.90
CA ALA A 56 2.78 -3.48 -19.55
C ALA A 56 2.51 -3.38 -18.05
N SER A 57 3.42 -2.73 -17.31
CA SER A 57 3.22 -2.47 -15.88
C SER A 57 1.94 -1.65 -15.70
N ALA A 58 1.19 -1.94 -14.64
CA ALA A 58 0.04 -1.14 -14.26
C ALA A 58 0.43 0.36 -14.21
N PRO A 59 -0.47 1.27 -14.61
CA PRO A 59 -0.19 2.70 -14.49
C PRO A 59 0.12 3.01 -13.02
N SER A 60 1.16 3.80 -12.80
CA SER A 60 1.42 4.30 -11.45
C SER A 60 0.23 5.14 -11.02
N PRO A 61 -0.43 4.83 -9.90
CA PRO A 61 -1.44 5.70 -9.35
C PRO A 61 -0.82 7.05 -8.97
N GLU A 62 -1.69 8.06 -8.81
CA GLU A 62 -1.36 9.44 -8.52
C GLU A 62 -2.29 10.00 -7.44
N ALA A 63 -1.79 10.94 -6.62
CA ALA A 63 -2.60 11.58 -5.58
C ALA A 63 -3.45 12.71 -6.19
N PRO A 64 -4.79 12.71 -6.03
CA PRO A 64 -5.60 13.84 -6.48
C PRO A 64 -5.25 15.13 -5.72
N GLU A 65 -5.30 16.28 -6.40
CA GLU A 65 -4.87 17.59 -5.86
C GLU A 65 -5.66 18.01 -4.60
N ASP A 66 -6.92 17.61 -4.49
CA ASP A 66 -7.84 18.02 -3.43
C ASP A 66 -7.95 17.03 -2.26
N LEU A 67 -7.09 16.01 -2.15
CA LEU A 67 -7.20 14.97 -1.10
C LEU A 67 -7.30 15.53 0.33
N ALA A 68 -6.45 16.50 0.68
CA ALA A 68 -6.44 17.10 2.01
C ALA A 68 -7.75 17.84 2.30
N LYS A 69 -8.32 18.49 1.29
CA LYS A 69 -9.60 19.20 1.38
C LYS A 69 -10.75 18.23 1.61
N ILE A 70 -10.80 17.13 0.84
CA ILE A 70 -11.79 16.05 0.97
C ILE A 70 -11.76 15.48 2.39
N LYS A 71 -10.57 15.11 2.88
CA LYS A 71 -10.38 14.59 4.25
C LYS A 71 -10.91 15.55 5.31
N ASN A 72 -10.52 16.82 5.26
CA ASN A 72 -10.92 17.81 6.27
C ASN A 72 -12.44 18.03 6.32
N GLN A 73 -13.10 17.96 5.17
CA GLN A 73 -14.55 18.14 5.08
C GLN A 73 -15.31 16.92 5.58
N ALA A 74 -14.84 15.73 5.22
CA ALA A 74 -15.36 14.49 5.76
C ALA A 74 -15.21 14.44 7.29
N TYR A 75 -14.08 14.90 7.84
CA TYR A 75 -13.88 15.03 9.27
C TYR A 75 -14.88 16.00 9.91
N ALA A 76 -15.00 17.23 9.39
CA ALA A 76 -15.90 18.24 9.92
C ALA A 76 -17.36 17.75 9.92
N LYS A 77 -17.77 17.07 8.85
CA LYS A 77 -19.09 16.45 8.74
C LYS A 77 -19.28 15.30 9.74
N ALA A 78 -18.30 14.41 9.89
CA ALA A 78 -18.39 13.30 10.83
C ALA A 78 -18.49 13.79 12.30
N VAL A 79 -17.81 14.90 12.62
CA VAL A 79 -17.95 15.57 13.92
C VAL A 79 -19.35 16.18 14.09
N GLU A 80 -19.87 16.88 13.07
CA GLU A 80 -21.25 17.42 13.09
C GLU A 80 -22.30 16.32 13.28
N ASP A 81 -22.12 15.19 12.62
CA ASP A 81 -23.00 14.02 12.69
C ASP A 81 -22.84 13.20 13.99
N GLY A 82 -21.86 13.56 14.85
CA GLY A 82 -21.61 12.88 16.13
C GLY A 82 -21.09 11.45 15.98
N VAL A 83 -20.36 11.17 14.89
CA VAL A 83 -19.75 9.85 14.67
C VAL A 83 -18.68 9.59 15.73
N ALA A 84 -18.61 8.37 16.26
CA ALA A 84 -17.68 8.01 17.33
C ALA A 84 -16.19 8.06 16.91
N ARG A 85 -15.91 7.81 15.63
CA ARG A 85 -14.56 7.76 15.03
C ARG A 85 -14.48 8.65 13.79
N PRO A 86 -14.53 9.98 13.96
CA PRO A 86 -14.56 10.92 12.85
C PRO A 86 -13.26 10.93 12.04
N GLY A 87 -12.11 10.67 12.67
CA GLY A 87 -10.82 10.58 11.98
C GLY A 87 -10.76 9.40 11.00
N GLU A 88 -11.24 8.23 11.40
CA GLU A 88 -11.33 7.05 10.55
C GLU A 88 -12.28 7.28 9.37
N VAL A 89 -13.43 7.92 9.59
CA VAL A 89 -14.36 8.27 8.50
C VAL A 89 -13.70 9.21 7.50
N ALA A 90 -13.06 10.28 7.98
CA ALA A 90 -12.35 11.23 7.13
C ALA A 90 -11.23 10.57 6.32
N PHE A 91 -10.51 9.65 6.95
CA PHE A 91 -9.44 8.90 6.30
C PHE A 91 -9.98 7.93 5.25
N ARG A 92 -11.10 7.24 5.51
CA ARG A 92 -11.75 6.40 4.49
C ARG A 92 -12.20 7.22 3.29
N GLU A 93 -12.85 8.37 3.49
CA GLU A 93 -13.25 9.26 2.39
C GLU A 93 -12.06 9.75 1.54
N MET A 94 -10.91 10.01 2.18
CA MET A 94 -9.67 10.33 1.48
C MET A 94 -9.21 9.16 0.59
N ILE A 95 -9.27 7.93 1.11
CA ILE A 95 -8.89 6.73 0.35
C ILE A 95 -9.90 6.44 -0.76
N ASP A 96 -11.21 6.62 -0.52
CA ASP A 96 -12.26 6.48 -1.53
C ASP A 96 -12.00 7.42 -2.71
N ALA A 97 -11.70 8.70 -2.44
CA ALA A 97 -11.34 9.67 -3.47
C ALA A 97 -10.06 9.29 -4.22
N PHE A 98 -9.04 8.79 -3.49
CA PHE A 98 -7.83 8.27 -4.11
C PHE A 98 -8.12 7.09 -5.04
N MET A 99 -8.93 6.13 -4.61
CA MET A 99 -9.26 4.94 -5.39
C MET A 99 -10.14 5.27 -6.60
N ALA A 100 -11.07 6.20 -6.47
CA ALA A 100 -11.88 6.71 -7.57
C ALA A 100 -11.00 7.36 -8.64
N TYR A 101 -10.06 8.22 -8.25
CA TYR A 101 -9.12 8.85 -9.17
C TYR A 101 -8.21 7.82 -9.88
N ASN A 102 -7.87 6.73 -9.17
CA ASN A 102 -6.96 5.67 -9.62
C ASN A 102 -7.66 4.38 -10.03
N GLN A 103 -8.90 4.45 -10.51
CA GLN A 103 -9.70 3.25 -10.81
C GLN A 103 -9.00 2.27 -11.76
N ALA A 104 -8.36 2.77 -12.83
CA ALA A 104 -7.66 1.92 -13.79
C ALA A 104 -6.49 1.15 -13.17
N PHE A 105 -5.79 1.75 -12.20
CA PHE A 105 -4.77 1.06 -11.41
C PHE A 105 -5.40 -0.02 -10.53
N ALA A 106 -6.47 0.30 -9.82
CA ALA A 106 -7.16 -0.64 -8.94
C ALA A 106 -7.66 -1.89 -9.70
N GLU A 107 -8.24 -1.70 -10.88
CA GLU A 107 -8.69 -2.79 -11.76
C GLU A 107 -7.53 -3.63 -12.30
N ALA A 108 -6.40 -3.00 -12.63
CA ALA A 108 -5.21 -3.70 -13.09
C ALA A 108 -4.62 -4.55 -11.96
N GLN A 109 -4.47 -3.97 -10.76
CA GLN A 109 -3.96 -4.65 -9.57
C GLN A 109 -4.86 -5.83 -9.16
N ALA A 110 -6.18 -5.61 -9.12
CA ALA A 110 -7.17 -6.64 -8.81
C ALA A 110 -7.03 -7.84 -9.77
N ARG A 111 -6.90 -7.56 -11.08
CA ARG A 111 -6.70 -8.59 -12.10
C ARG A 111 -5.36 -9.33 -11.96
N GLU A 112 -4.29 -8.61 -11.62
CA GLU A 112 -2.95 -9.18 -11.48
C GLU A 112 -2.85 -10.11 -10.27
N GLU A 113 -3.41 -9.71 -9.13
CA GLU A 113 -3.34 -10.49 -7.88
C GLU A 113 -4.53 -11.46 -7.71
N GLY A 114 -5.47 -11.50 -8.66
CA GLY A 114 -6.62 -12.41 -8.62
C GLY A 114 -7.63 -12.12 -7.51
N ILE A 115 -7.72 -10.84 -7.08
CA ILE A 115 -8.63 -10.34 -6.04
C ILE A 115 -9.62 -9.33 -6.64
N THR A 116 -10.59 -8.86 -5.85
CA THR A 116 -11.56 -7.84 -6.29
C THR A 116 -11.03 -6.42 -6.09
N VAL A 117 -11.63 -5.45 -6.80
CA VAL A 117 -11.33 -4.02 -6.61
C VAL A 117 -11.68 -3.57 -5.17
N ALA A 118 -12.73 -4.14 -4.57
CA ALA A 118 -13.08 -3.85 -3.18
C ALA A 118 -12.01 -4.36 -2.19
N GLU A 119 -11.44 -5.53 -2.44
CA GLU A 119 -10.30 -6.04 -1.66
C GLU A 119 -9.06 -5.13 -1.83
N VAL A 120 -8.74 -4.72 -3.07
CA VAL A 120 -7.64 -3.75 -3.32
C VAL A 120 -7.88 -2.43 -2.57
N HIS A 121 -9.13 -1.96 -2.53
CA HIS A 121 -9.50 -0.75 -1.82
C HIS A 121 -9.22 -0.87 -0.32
N GLU A 122 -9.71 -1.92 0.33
CA GLU A 122 -9.46 -2.11 1.78
C GLU A 122 -7.97 -2.27 2.08
N LEU A 123 -7.23 -2.99 1.22
CA LEU A 123 -5.78 -3.13 1.38
C LEU A 123 -5.03 -1.81 1.20
N THR A 124 -5.54 -0.93 0.33
CA THR A 124 -5.01 0.42 0.18
C THR A 124 -5.29 1.25 1.44
N TYR A 125 -6.52 1.22 1.96
CA TYR A 125 -6.87 1.86 3.23
C TYR A 125 -5.93 1.40 4.36
N PHE A 126 -5.77 0.08 4.51
CA PHE A 126 -4.95 -0.48 5.57
C PHE A 126 -3.47 -0.12 5.41
N GLY A 127 -2.92 -0.21 4.19
CA GLY A 127 -1.54 0.18 3.92
C GLY A 127 -1.26 1.64 4.25
N PHE A 128 -2.16 2.56 3.86
CA PHE A 128 -2.04 3.97 4.24
C PHE A 128 -2.18 4.17 5.76
N LYS A 129 -3.10 3.47 6.43
CA LYS A 129 -3.24 3.51 7.89
C LYS A 129 -1.94 3.08 8.58
N VAL A 130 -1.32 1.99 8.15
CA VAL A 130 -0.02 1.53 8.65
C VAL A 130 1.05 2.62 8.47
N LEU A 131 1.10 3.31 7.32
CA LEU A 131 2.06 4.40 7.11
C LEU A 131 1.84 5.58 8.07
N GLU A 132 0.58 5.92 8.39
CA GLU A 132 0.27 6.96 9.39
C GLU A 132 0.82 6.58 10.78
N THR A 133 0.76 5.30 11.16
CA THR A 133 1.32 4.82 12.45
C THR A 133 2.84 4.95 12.58
N GLN A 134 3.54 5.22 11.47
CA GLN A 134 4.99 5.42 11.44
C GLN A 134 5.38 6.90 11.56
N ARG A 135 4.41 7.82 11.69
CA ARG A 135 4.66 9.24 11.99
C ARG A 135 5.04 9.41 13.45
N TRP A 136 6.24 8.97 13.80
CA TRP A 136 6.69 8.86 15.18
C TRP A 136 6.54 10.13 16.02
N GLY A 137 6.74 11.32 15.42
CA GLY A 137 6.51 12.57 16.14
C GLY A 137 5.05 12.77 16.56
N ASP A 138 4.11 12.52 15.64
CA ASP A 138 2.68 12.64 15.94
C ASP A 138 2.23 11.52 16.93
N VAL A 139 2.80 10.31 16.79
CA VAL A 139 2.53 9.20 17.73
C VAL A 139 3.04 9.52 19.14
N GLU A 140 4.27 10.02 19.27
CA GLU A 140 4.88 10.42 20.55
C GLU A 140 4.11 11.55 21.23
N ASP A 141 3.60 12.50 20.45
CA ASP A 141 2.72 13.57 20.94
C ASP A 141 1.40 13.01 21.50
N LEU A 142 0.80 12.02 20.81
CA LEU A 142 -0.47 11.41 21.21
C LEU A 142 -0.36 10.51 22.45
N VAL A 143 0.73 9.75 22.59
CA VAL A 143 0.95 8.90 23.78
C VAL A 143 1.61 9.65 24.95
N GLU A 144 1.92 10.93 24.77
CA GLU A 144 2.54 11.84 25.76
C GLU A 144 3.90 11.37 26.31
N HIS A 145 4.62 10.53 25.56
CA HIS A 145 5.96 10.09 25.93
C HIS A 145 6.80 9.72 24.71
N PRO A 146 8.14 9.84 24.79
CA PRO A 146 9.00 9.39 23.71
C PRO A 146 8.89 7.87 23.52
N ILE A 147 8.96 7.43 22.27
CA ILE A 147 9.04 6.02 21.89
C ILE A 147 10.51 5.69 21.65
N SER A 148 11.01 4.63 22.28
CA SER A 148 12.41 4.23 22.13
C SER A 148 12.70 3.76 20.70
N ASP A 149 13.94 3.93 20.24
CA ASP A 149 14.37 3.46 18.91
C ASP A 149 14.19 1.93 18.76
N GLU A 150 14.28 1.18 19.86
CA GLU A 150 14.00 -0.25 19.89
C GLU A 150 12.53 -0.56 19.55
N VAL A 151 11.58 0.19 20.15
CA VAL A 151 10.15 0.02 19.85
C VAL A 151 9.83 0.45 18.42
N LYS A 152 10.44 1.53 17.92
CA LYS A 152 10.29 1.97 16.52
C LYS A 152 10.74 0.88 15.55
N ALA A 153 11.90 0.28 15.81
CA ALA A 153 12.41 -0.83 15.01
C ALA A 153 11.52 -2.08 15.11
N GLN A 154 10.97 -2.39 16.28
CA GLN A 154 10.01 -3.49 16.45
C GLN A 154 8.71 -3.27 15.68
N ALA A 155 8.19 -2.04 15.65
CA ALA A 155 7.00 -1.70 14.88
C ALA A 155 7.24 -1.74 13.36
N GLU A 156 8.41 -1.31 12.90
CA GLU A 156 8.83 -1.45 11.50
C GLU A 156 8.95 -2.94 11.11
N GLN A 157 9.57 -3.75 11.97
CA GLN A 157 9.65 -5.20 11.77
C GLN A 157 8.27 -5.85 11.72
N LEU A 158 7.36 -5.46 12.63
CA LEU A 158 5.97 -5.92 12.65
C LEU A 158 5.26 -5.64 11.32
N MET A 159 5.43 -4.43 10.76
CA MET A 159 4.88 -4.07 9.45
C MET A 159 5.41 -4.99 8.35
N HIS A 160 6.72 -5.22 8.30
CA HIS A 160 7.34 -6.07 7.29
C HIS A 160 6.89 -7.54 7.39
N GLU A 161 6.91 -8.10 8.59
CA GLU A 161 6.48 -9.49 8.83
C GLU A 161 5.00 -9.68 8.53
N SER A 162 4.14 -8.80 9.07
CA SER A 162 2.69 -8.89 8.86
C SER A 162 2.33 -8.80 7.37
N ASN A 163 3.03 -7.96 6.60
CA ASN A 163 2.80 -7.86 5.17
C ASN A 163 3.33 -9.08 4.41
N ALA A 164 4.51 -9.61 4.77
CA ALA A 164 5.06 -10.80 4.13
C ALA A 164 4.16 -12.01 4.34
N ASP A 165 3.71 -12.22 5.58
CA ASP A 165 2.79 -13.30 5.94
C ASP A 165 1.46 -13.15 5.20
N PHE A 166 0.86 -11.95 5.23
CA PHE A 166 -0.39 -11.67 4.53
C PHE A 166 -0.29 -11.92 3.01
N LYS A 167 0.77 -11.43 2.34
CA LYS A 167 0.97 -11.66 0.91
C LYS A 167 1.10 -13.15 0.58
N GLY A 168 1.77 -13.93 1.43
CA GLY A 168 1.86 -15.37 1.28
C GLY A 168 0.49 -16.05 1.41
N GLU A 169 -0.25 -15.71 2.46
CA GLU A 169 -1.56 -16.31 2.76
C GLU A 169 -2.62 -15.93 1.73
N ILE A 170 -2.72 -14.67 1.30
CA ILE A 170 -3.73 -14.23 0.33
C ILE A 170 -3.50 -14.84 -1.05
N ARG A 171 -2.24 -14.98 -1.48
CA ARG A 171 -1.89 -15.62 -2.76
C ARG A 171 -2.21 -17.11 -2.73
N GLN A 172 -1.92 -17.76 -1.60
CA GLN A 172 -2.31 -19.16 -1.41
C GLN A 172 -3.83 -19.34 -1.50
N LEU A 173 -4.62 -18.45 -0.86
CA LEU A 173 -6.08 -18.47 -0.97
C LEU A 173 -6.57 -18.27 -2.41
N VAL A 174 -5.96 -17.35 -3.17
CA VAL A 174 -6.28 -17.13 -4.59
C VAL A 174 -5.94 -18.37 -5.42
N ASP A 175 -4.75 -18.95 -5.24
CA ASP A 175 -4.30 -20.15 -5.95
C ASP A 175 -5.18 -21.37 -5.66
N ASP A 176 -5.67 -21.50 -4.43
CA ASP A 176 -6.59 -22.56 -4.01
C ASP A 176 -8.05 -22.31 -4.45
N GLY A 177 -8.33 -21.15 -5.05
CA GLY A 177 -9.68 -20.77 -5.49
C GLY A 177 -10.64 -20.50 -4.33
N ALA A 178 -10.12 -20.02 -3.20
CA ALA A 178 -10.91 -19.66 -2.04
C ALA A 178 -11.97 -18.59 -2.36
N SER A 179 -13.04 -18.60 -1.58
CA SER A 179 -14.12 -17.62 -1.70
C SER A 179 -13.67 -16.21 -1.33
N GLU A 180 -14.39 -15.21 -1.81
CA GLU A 180 -14.16 -13.81 -1.41
C GLU A 180 -14.37 -13.61 0.10
N GLU A 181 -15.30 -14.34 0.71
CA GLU A 181 -15.54 -14.31 2.17
C GLU A 181 -14.30 -14.76 2.97
N GLU A 182 -13.64 -15.84 2.54
CA GLU A 182 -12.41 -16.33 3.18
C GLU A 182 -11.27 -15.32 3.06
N ARG A 183 -11.14 -14.66 1.92
CA ARG A 183 -10.12 -13.61 1.72
C ARG A 183 -10.41 -12.37 2.54
N TRP A 184 -11.67 -11.93 2.64
CA TRP A 184 -12.06 -10.84 3.56
C TRP A 184 -11.81 -11.19 5.03
N ALA A 185 -12.05 -12.44 5.43
CA ALA A 185 -11.74 -12.89 6.78
C ALA A 185 -10.23 -12.80 7.06
N LEU A 186 -9.38 -13.20 6.11
CA LEU A 186 -7.92 -13.04 6.21
C LEU A 186 -7.50 -11.57 6.32
N ILE A 187 -8.08 -10.70 5.49
CA ILE A 187 -7.81 -9.25 5.53
C ILE A 187 -8.14 -8.71 6.93
N GLY A 188 -9.36 -8.97 7.42
CA GLY A 188 -9.81 -8.48 8.72
C GLY A 188 -8.97 -9.02 9.89
N ASP A 189 -8.62 -10.30 9.86
CA ASP A 189 -7.77 -10.92 10.89
C ASP A 189 -6.36 -10.31 10.90
N THR A 190 -5.76 -10.14 9.72
CA THR A 190 -4.45 -9.49 9.57
C THR A 190 -4.46 -8.08 10.13
N GLN A 191 -5.45 -7.26 9.75
CA GLN A 191 -5.58 -5.90 10.27
C GLN A 191 -5.70 -5.87 11.79
N SER A 192 -6.55 -6.74 12.34
CA SER A 192 -6.80 -6.82 13.77
C SER A 192 -5.54 -7.24 14.55
N ARG A 193 -4.83 -8.27 14.05
CA ARG A 193 -3.57 -8.74 14.64
C ARG A 193 -2.48 -7.68 14.61
N TYR A 194 -2.35 -6.95 13.50
CA TYR A 194 -1.39 -5.86 13.37
C TYR A 194 -1.68 -4.75 14.39
N MET A 195 -2.92 -4.24 14.42
CA MET A 195 -3.28 -3.13 15.32
C MET A 195 -3.12 -3.52 16.79
N ALA A 196 -3.54 -4.73 17.18
CA ALA A 196 -3.37 -5.21 18.54
C ALA A 196 -1.89 -5.23 18.98
N LYS A 197 -1.00 -5.78 18.16
CA LYS A 197 0.44 -5.78 18.45
C LYS A 197 1.04 -4.38 18.45
N TYR A 198 0.61 -3.52 17.53
CA TYR A 198 1.07 -2.13 17.48
C TYR A 198 0.68 -1.37 18.76
N PHE A 199 -0.53 -1.58 19.29
CA PHE A 199 -0.98 -1.02 20.55
C PHE A 199 -0.16 -1.52 21.74
N GLU A 200 0.12 -2.82 21.80
CA GLU A 200 0.98 -3.40 22.84
C GLU A 200 2.39 -2.79 22.84
N LEU A 201 2.94 -2.50 21.66
CA LEU A 201 4.29 -1.93 21.51
C LEU A 201 4.35 -0.45 21.88
N THR A 202 3.35 0.33 21.47
CA THR A 202 3.44 1.80 21.48
C THR A 202 2.65 2.47 22.59
N GLY A 203 1.66 1.78 23.18
CA GLY A 203 0.69 2.38 24.09
C GLY A 203 -0.47 3.10 23.39
N MET A 204 -0.48 3.12 22.05
CA MET A 204 -1.63 3.60 21.27
C MET A 204 -2.88 2.76 21.51
N ASN A 205 -4.04 3.31 21.18
CA ASN A 205 -5.33 2.62 21.21
C ASN A 205 -6.21 3.14 20.05
N ASP A 206 -7.43 2.61 19.91
CA ASP A 206 -8.32 2.99 18.81
C ASP A 206 -8.70 4.48 18.80
N GLU A 207 -8.84 5.12 19.97
CA GLU A 207 -9.15 6.55 20.07
C GLU A 207 -7.96 7.40 19.59
N LEU A 208 -6.75 7.07 20.05
CA LEU A 208 -5.53 7.76 19.62
C LEU A 208 -5.22 7.52 18.14
N VAL A 209 -5.55 6.34 17.60
CA VAL A 209 -5.47 6.11 16.15
C VAL A 209 -6.48 6.95 15.41
N ASP A 210 -7.71 7.10 15.90
CA ASP A 210 -8.68 7.99 15.28
C ASP A 210 -8.16 9.44 15.25
N GLU A 211 -7.58 9.93 16.35
CA GLU A 211 -6.95 11.26 16.42
C GLU A 211 -5.76 11.38 15.45
N LEU A 212 -4.91 10.37 15.38
CA LEU A 212 -3.81 10.31 14.40
C LEU A 212 -4.35 10.38 12.95
N LEU A 213 -5.42 9.64 12.67
CA LEU A 213 -6.03 9.60 11.34
C LEU A 213 -6.79 10.89 11.02
N ALA A 214 -7.36 11.59 12.00
CA ALA A 214 -7.88 12.94 11.81
C ALA A 214 -6.75 13.89 11.36
N GLY A 215 -5.56 13.71 11.94
CA GLY A 215 -4.42 14.60 11.78
C GLY A 215 -4.61 15.88 12.60
N ASP A 216 -3.66 16.81 12.51
CA ASP A 216 -3.75 18.10 13.20
C ASP A 216 -4.42 19.16 12.28
N PRO A 217 -5.71 19.49 12.48
CA PRO A 217 -6.41 20.50 11.68
C PRO A 217 -5.91 21.92 11.97
N SER A 218 -5.10 22.15 13.00
CA SER A 218 -4.53 23.45 13.34
C SER A 218 -3.22 23.77 12.59
N ARG A 219 -2.63 22.81 11.87
CA ARG A 219 -1.52 23.04 10.94
C ARG A 219 -2.05 23.76 9.69
N SER A 220 -1.36 24.81 9.23
CA SER A 220 -1.78 25.83 8.23
C SER A 220 -2.22 25.36 6.82
N PHE A 221 -2.53 24.08 6.61
CA PHE A 221 -2.88 23.48 5.32
C PHE A 221 -4.31 22.96 5.24
N ALA A 222 -5.22 23.37 6.15
CA ALA A 222 -6.64 23.08 6.01
C ALA A 222 -7.33 24.15 5.14
N PRO A 223 -7.74 23.85 3.88
CA PRO A 223 -8.60 24.75 3.13
C PRO A 223 -10.01 24.71 3.74
N ALA A 224 -10.42 25.86 4.29
CA ALA A 224 -11.79 26.13 4.70
C ALA A 224 -12.72 26.33 3.48
N ASP A 225 -13.96 25.84 3.61
CA ASP A 225 -15.20 26.37 3.03
C ASP A 225 -15.65 26.08 1.58
N THR A 226 -15.13 25.08 0.85
CA THR A 226 -15.74 24.68 -0.44
C THR A 226 -16.09 23.20 -0.49
N PRO A 227 -17.36 22.76 -0.52
CA PRO A 227 -17.71 21.33 -0.53
C PRO A 227 -16.92 20.56 -1.60
N PRO A 228 -16.54 19.30 -1.35
CA PRO A 228 -15.81 18.52 -2.34
C PRO A 228 -16.75 18.23 -3.51
N PRO A 229 -16.24 18.06 -4.73
CA PRO A 229 -17.05 17.51 -5.81
C PRO A 229 -17.60 16.14 -5.34
N PRO A 230 -18.86 15.78 -5.66
CA PRO A 230 -19.32 14.40 -5.54
C PRO A 230 -18.27 13.44 -6.11
N LEU A 231 -18.09 12.25 -5.53
CA LEU A 231 -17.17 11.23 -6.07
C LEU A 231 -17.44 10.94 -7.57
N GLU A 232 -18.69 11.14 -8.01
CA GLU A 232 -19.14 11.04 -9.41
C GLU A 232 -18.56 12.13 -10.35
N GLU A 233 -17.99 13.20 -9.80
CA GLU A 233 -17.42 14.35 -10.52
C GLU A 233 -15.87 14.37 -10.51
N ILE A 234 -15.21 13.42 -9.85
CA ILE A 234 -13.76 13.27 -9.96
C ILE A 234 -13.44 12.69 -11.34
N GLU A 235 -12.88 13.52 -12.23
CA GLU A 235 -12.41 13.02 -13.52
C GLU A 235 -11.27 12.01 -13.27
N PRO A 236 -11.41 10.75 -13.74
CA PRO A 236 -10.37 9.75 -13.54
C PRO A 236 -9.09 10.20 -14.22
N ALA A 237 -7.95 9.75 -13.68
CA ALA A 237 -6.66 10.05 -14.29
C ALA A 237 -6.67 9.70 -15.79
N PRO A 238 -6.08 10.56 -16.66
CA PRO A 238 -6.11 10.33 -18.09
C PRO A 238 -5.53 8.95 -18.44
N PRO A 239 -6.12 8.25 -19.43
CA PRO A 239 -5.63 6.95 -19.81
C PRO A 239 -4.17 7.07 -20.29
N PRO A 240 -3.31 6.07 -20.00
CA PRO A 240 -1.94 6.10 -20.45
C PRO A 240 -1.88 6.22 -21.99
N PRO A 241 -0.83 6.87 -22.54
CA PRO A 241 -0.73 7.10 -23.97
C PRO A 241 -0.78 5.78 -24.77
N PRO A 242 -1.43 5.76 -25.96
CA PRO A 242 -1.54 4.56 -26.79
C PRO A 242 -0.17 4.00 -27.16
N VAL A 243 -0.01 2.68 -27.04
CA VAL A 243 1.21 1.98 -27.44
C VAL A 243 1.33 2.01 -28.96
N GLU A 244 2.44 2.56 -29.48
CA GLU A 244 2.70 2.50 -30.93
C GLU A 244 2.83 1.04 -31.40
N PRO A 245 2.15 0.65 -32.49
CA PRO A 245 2.27 -0.69 -33.03
C PRO A 245 3.71 -0.95 -33.50
N ARG A 246 4.25 -2.11 -33.08
CA ARG A 246 5.60 -2.56 -33.42
C ARG A 246 5.79 -2.50 -34.94
N PRO A 247 6.88 -1.89 -35.45
CA PRO A 247 7.20 -1.98 -36.87
C PRO A 247 7.39 -3.45 -37.25
N SER A 248 6.65 -3.88 -38.27
CA SER A 248 6.75 -5.20 -38.85
C SER A 248 8.19 -5.43 -39.32
N ALA A 249 8.86 -6.47 -38.81
CA ALA A 249 10.13 -6.89 -39.36
C ALA A 249 9.89 -7.39 -40.80
N GLY A 250 10.42 -6.65 -41.78
CA GLY A 250 10.55 -7.10 -43.16
C GLY A 250 11.78 -7.98 -43.36
#